data_AF-A0A9P0A8N4-F1
#
_entry.id   AF-A0A9P0A8N4-F1
#
_cell.length_a   1.000
_cell.length_b   1.000
_cell.length_c   1.000
_cell.angle_alpha   90.00
_cell.angle_beta   90.00
_cell.angle_gamma   90.00
#
_symmetry.space_group_name_H-M   'P 1'
#
loop_
_entity.id
_entity.type
_entity.pdbx_description
1 polymer ?
#
loop_
_entity_poly.entity_id
_entity_poly.type
_entity_poly.pdbx_seq_one_letter_code
_entity_poly.pdbx_strand_id
1 'polypeptide(L)'
;MEETKGFTTAVDIVTNRIFQSTISGYGGLLLGSSPGGTKLISVDLNTNSTIRTYTFPTNVALPVSFFSDVTFDLVNQFAYIADLSPEQQNAIVVLNLFDGTSYRVLMNDVSVMIEPGFVPFIYGAPLYQVLYSPSGQIYGYGNIKNGVSGVTLSPDMETLYYSGGGIRFLYCVPTQLLRNNNTPPSEIVSAVRNLGQQGVSGVITADSQGNVYQGNSVNDGIEVYNVTTGYTRNFVHDPRINFISRLIIAADGYLYFTVTQFHLLPSIYQGFGELGKDRRQKPYVAFRIRLPDGATLRGT
;
A
#
# COMPACT_ATOMS: atom_id res chain seq x y z
N MET A 1 27.94 -8.35 24.22
CA MET A 1 27.21 -7.13 23.81
C MET A 1 27.55 -6.93 22.35
N GLU A 2 26.77 -7.56 21.48
CA GLU A 2 26.88 -7.37 20.03
C GLU A 2 26.00 -6.18 19.67
N GLU A 3 26.59 -5.20 19.00
CA GLU A 3 25.91 -4.05 18.43
C GLU A 3 24.78 -4.51 17.51
N THR A 4 23.62 -3.85 17.62
CA THR A 4 22.52 -3.90 16.66
C THR A 4 23.03 -3.60 15.25
N LYS A 5 23.36 -4.65 14.49
CA LYS A 5 23.63 -4.56 13.06
C LYS A 5 22.34 -4.12 12.36
N GLY A 6 22.39 -2.96 11.73
CA GLY A 6 21.31 -2.43 10.90
C GLY A 6 20.90 -3.43 9.81
N PHE A 7 19.67 -3.28 9.31
CA PHE A 7 19.10 -4.11 8.25
C PHE A 7 20.08 -4.25 7.05
N THR A 8 20.71 -5.41 6.90
CA THR A 8 21.59 -5.74 5.76
C THR A 8 20.82 -6.25 4.55
N THR A 9 19.49 -6.25 4.60
CA THR A 9 18.64 -6.92 3.62
C THR A 9 17.52 -5.99 3.19
N ALA A 10 17.40 -5.77 1.88
CA ALA A 10 16.21 -5.16 1.29
C ALA A 10 15.25 -6.26 0.83
N VAL A 11 13.97 -6.11 1.17
CA VAL A 11 12.92 -7.02 0.73
C VAL A 11 11.82 -6.19 0.09
N ASP A 12 11.52 -6.46 -1.18
CA ASP A 12 10.45 -5.78 -1.90
C ASP A 12 9.70 -6.76 -2.80
N ILE A 13 8.46 -6.39 -3.12
CA ILE A 13 7.61 -7.14 -4.04
C ILE A 13 7.96 -6.73 -5.45
N VAL A 14 8.29 -7.72 -6.28
CA VAL A 14 8.36 -7.56 -7.72
C VAL A 14 7.04 -8.03 -8.32
N THR A 15 6.22 -7.08 -8.77
CA THR A 15 5.13 -7.35 -9.71
C THR A 15 5.67 -7.31 -11.14
N ASN A 16 5.13 -8.11 -12.06
CA ASN A 16 5.55 -8.10 -13.46
C ASN A 16 5.47 -6.67 -14.03
N ARG A 17 6.63 -6.02 -14.22
CA ARG A 17 6.78 -4.77 -14.96
C ARG A 17 7.49 -5.06 -16.27
N ILE A 18 6.74 -5.52 -17.25
CA ILE A 18 7.14 -5.39 -18.65
C ILE A 18 6.25 -4.28 -19.23
N PHE A 19 6.83 -3.21 -19.74
CA PHE A 19 6.09 -2.25 -20.55
C PHE A 19 5.70 -2.95 -21.86
N GLN A 20 4.56 -3.63 -21.88
CA GLN A 20 3.91 -4.10 -23.10
C GLN A 20 2.53 -3.44 -23.21
N SER A 21 2.30 -2.85 -24.38
CA SER A 21 1.21 -1.94 -24.73
C SER A 21 -0.15 -2.61 -24.91
N THR A 22 -0.46 -3.66 -24.16
CA THR A 22 -1.70 -4.39 -24.42
C THR A 22 -2.26 -5.07 -23.17
N ILE A 23 -3.52 -4.71 -22.88
CA ILE A 23 -4.46 -5.37 -21.97
C ILE A 23 -4.30 -5.05 -20.47
N SER A 24 -4.67 -3.83 -20.10
CA SER A 24 -5.48 -3.57 -18.90
C SER A 24 -6.14 -2.19 -19.00
N GLY A 25 -7.32 -2.02 -18.41
CA GLY A 25 -8.09 -0.76 -18.38
C GLY A 25 -7.41 0.43 -17.68
N TYR A 26 -6.13 0.28 -17.34
CA TYR A 26 -5.24 1.26 -16.72
C TYR A 26 -4.16 1.78 -17.68
N GLY A 27 -4.35 1.70 -19.00
CA GLY A 27 -3.43 2.31 -19.98
C GLY A 27 -2.00 1.74 -19.92
N GLY A 28 -1.85 0.44 -19.64
CA GLY A 28 -0.55 -0.23 -19.55
C GLY A 28 0.16 -0.14 -18.19
N LEU A 29 -0.51 0.34 -17.14
CA LEU A 29 0.07 0.42 -15.79
C LEU A 29 0.04 -0.90 -15.01
N LEU A 30 -0.83 -1.84 -15.38
CA LEU A 30 -0.98 -3.15 -14.71
C LEU A 30 -0.85 -4.27 -15.74
N LEU A 31 0.12 -5.15 -15.55
CA LEU A 31 0.10 -6.47 -16.18
C LEU A 31 -0.51 -7.47 -15.22
N GLY A 32 -1.27 -8.42 -15.76
CA GLY A 32 -1.77 -9.52 -14.96
C GLY A 32 -0.62 -10.31 -14.31
N SER A 33 -0.87 -10.83 -13.10
CA SER A 33 0.04 -11.76 -12.47
C SER A 33 0.18 -13.01 -13.32
N SER A 34 1.40 -13.50 -13.49
CA SER A 34 1.69 -14.79 -14.13
C SER A 34 2.38 -15.71 -13.12
N PRO A 35 2.31 -17.05 -13.30
CA PRO A 35 3.08 -17.98 -12.48
C PRO A 35 4.56 -17.58 -12.42
N GLY A 36 5.10 -17.38 -11.20
CA GLY A 36 6.48 -16.94 -10.95
C GLY A 36 6.81 -15.48 -11.31
N GLY A 37 5.85 -14.74 -11.87
CA GLY A 37 6.00 -13.31 -12.19
C GLY A 37 5.94 -12.46 -10.93
N THR A 38 4.81 -12.51 -10.22
CA THR A 38 4.66 -11.89 -8.91
C THR A 38 5.47 -12.66 -7.87
N LYS A 39 6.38 -11.98 -7.19
CA LYS A 39 7.29 -12.58 -6.21
C LYS A 39 7.78 -11.57 -5.17
N LEU A 40 8.19 -12.08 -4.02
CA LEU A 40 8.90 -11.32 -3.00
C LEU A 40 10.38 -11.72 -3.06
N ILE A 41 11.29 -10.75 -3.17
CA ILE A 41 12.73 -11.01 -3.27
C ILE A 41 13.43 -10.37 -2.09
N SER A 42 14.28 -11.15 -1.42
CA SER A 42 15.18 -10.70 -0.37
C SER A 42 16.60 -10.60 -0.95
N VAL A 43 17.23 -9.43 -0.79
CA VAL A 43 18.55 -9.10 -1.34
C VAL A 43 19.47 -8.66 -0.21
N ASP A 44 20.64 -9.27 -0.12
CA ASP A 44 21.72 -8.82 0.78
C ASP A 44 22.37 -7.57 0.19
N LEU A 45 22.40 -6.49 0.96
CA LEU A 45 22.93 -5.19 0.56
C LEU A 45 24.45 -5.10 0.64
N ASN A 46 25.11 -5.99 1.39
CA ASN A 46 26.57 -6.04 1.44
C ASN A 46 27.13 -6.75 0.20
N THR A 47 26.47 -7.81 -0.23
CA THR A 47 26.92 -8.63 -1.37
C THR A 47 26.19 -8.30 -2.67
N ASN A 48 25.12 -7.50 -2.61
CA ASN A 48 24.21 -7.23 -3.73
C ASN A 48 23.68 -8.51 -4.40
N SER A 49 23.41 -9.55 -3.60
CA SER A 49 22.94 -10.84 -4.11
C SER A 49 21.59 -11.23 -3.52
N THR A 50 20.77 -11.90 -4.33
CA THR A 50 19.50 -12.46 -3.88
C THR A 50 19.74 -13.56 -2.85
N ILE A 51 19.18 -13.40 -1.65
CA ILE A 51 19.18 -14.40 -0.58
C ILE A 51 18.05 -15.40 -0.83
N ARG A 52 16.85 -14.90 -1.11
CA ARG A 52 15.65 -15.73 -1.23
C ARG A 52 14.64 -15.09 -2.18
N THR A 53 13.91 -15.94 -2.91
CA THR A 53 12.78 -15.56 -3.74
C THR A 53 11.58 -16.40 -3.32
N TYR A 54 10.48 -15.73 -2.97
CA TYR A 54 9.19 -16.37 -2.72
C TYR A 54 8.29 -16.14 -3.93
N THR A 55 7.84 -17.22 -4.56
CA THR A 55 6.80 -17.19 -5.58
C THR A 55 5.47 -17.51 -4.94
N PHE A 56 4.38 -17.08 -5.58
CA PHE A 56 3.03 -17.30 -5.09
C PHE A 56 2.29 -18.25 -6.03
N PRO A 57 1.53 -19.23 -5.50
CA PRO A 57 0.67 -20.07 -6.32
C PRO A 57 -0.47 -19.22 -6.93
N THR A 58 -1.06 -19.70 -8.02
CA THR A 58 -2.06 -18.93 -8.81
C THR A 58 -3.38 -18.70 -8.09
N ASN A 59 -3.65 -19.42 -7.00
CA ASN A 59 -4.77 -19.15 -6.09
C ASN A 59 -4.45 -18.07 -5.03
N VAL A 60 -3.18 -17.67 -4.90
CA VAL A 60 -2.72 -16.59 -4.01
C VAL A 60 -2.40 -15.33 -4.80
N ALA A 61 -1.59 -15.43 -5.84
CA ALA A 61 -1.38 -14.34 -6.81
C ALA A 61 -2.26 -14.61 -8.04
N LEU A 62 -3.51 -14.16 -7.95
CA LEU A 62 -4.52 -14.31 -8.99
C LEU A 62 -4.09 -13.57 -10.26
N PRO A 63 -4.59 -13.91 -11.46
CA PRO A 63 -4.24 -13.20 -12.69
C PRO A 63 -4.47 -11.69 -12.63
N VAL A 64 -5.42 -11.24 -11.81
CA VAL A 64 -5.76 -9.81 -11.60
C VAL A 64 -5.06 -9.20 -10.37
N SER A 65 -4.23 -9.96 -9.66
CA SER A 65 -3.54 -9.50 -8.46
C SER A 65 -2.57 -8.38 -8.75
N PHE A 66 -2.58 -7.39 -7.87
CA PHE A 66 -1.62 -6.30 -7.85
C PHE A 66 -1.16 -6.06 -6.42
N PHE A 67 -0.05 -6.69 -6.07
CA PHE A 67 0.57 -6.56 -4.77
C PHE A 67 1.22 -5.17 -4.68
N SER A 68 0.63 -4.32 -3.85
CA SER A 68 0.88 -2.88 -3.84
C SER A 68 1.85 -2.46 -2.74
N ASP A 69 1.81 -3.17 -1.60
CA ASP A 69 2.60 -2.88 -0.41
C ASP A 69 2.83 -4.14 0.44
N VAL A 70 3.87 -4.12 1.28
CA VAL A 70 4.25 -5.22 2.18
C VAL A 70 4.78 -4.70 3.51
N THR A 71 4.43 -5.40 4.59
CA THR A 71 5.05 -5.22 5.91
C THR A 71 5.51 -6.56 6.47
N PHE A 72 6.58 -6.54 7.27
CA PHE A 72 7.27 -7.73 7.76
C PHE A 72 7.16 -7.85 9.28
N ASP A 73 6.73 -9.02 9.73
CA ASP A 73 6.85 -9.51 11.10
C ASP A 73 8.04 -10.48 11.14
N LEU A 74 9.23 -9.95 11.42
CA LEU A 74 10.45 -10.75 11.47
C LEU A 74 10.57 -11.58 12.76
N VAL A 75 9.79 -11.25 13.79
CA VAL A 75 9.75 -11.99 15.06
C VAL A 75 9.05 -13.33 14.85
N ASN A 76 7.88 -13.32 14.22
CA ASN A 76 7.10 -14.53 13.95
C ASN A 76 7.36 -15.12 12.55
N GLN A 77 8.21 -14.48 11.74
CA GLN A 77 8.55 -14.87 10.37
C GLN A 77 7.34 -14.85 9.40
N PHE A 78 6.60 -13.76 9.38
CA PHE A 78 5.52 -13.52 8.44
C PHE A 78 5.69 -12.22 7.65
N ALA A 79 5.10 -12.17 6.47
CA ALA A 79 4.87 -10.94 5.74
C ALA A 79 3.38 -10.81 5.39
N TYR A 80 2.90 -9.58 5.41
CA TYR A 80 1.52 -9.23 5.06
C TYR A 80 1.57 -8.29 3.86
N ILE A 81 0.78 -8.60 2.83
CA ILE A 81 0.84 -7.95 1.53
C ILE A 81 -0.56 -7.45 1.16
N ALA A 82 -0.67 -6.18 0.77
CA ALA A 82 -1.91 -5.62 0.26
C ALA A 82 -2.10 -6.00 -1.22
N ASP A 83 -3.15 -6.75 -1.54
CA ASP A 83 -3.54 -7.04 -2.91
C ASP A 83 -4.71 -6.14 -3.35
N LEU A 84 -4.36 -5.13 -4.14
CA LEU A 84 -5.28 -4.09 -4.63
C LEU A 84 -6.29 -4.60 -5.65
N SER A 85 -6.01 -5.74 -6.29
CA SER A 85 -6.83 -6.43 -7.31
C SER A 85 -8.04 -5.62 -7.80
N PRO A 86 -7.87 -4.67 -8.74
CA PRO A 86 -8.88 -3.66 -9.09
C PRO A 86 -10.18 -4.24 -9.68
N GLU A 87 -10.19 -5.53 -10.00
CA GLU A 87 -11.35 -6.31 -10.47
C GLU A 87 -12.11 -7.00 -9.32
N GLN A 88 -12.16 -6.38 -8.13
CA GLN A 88 -12.95 -6.86 -6.98
C GLN A 88 -12.52 -8.25 -6.48
N GLN A 89 -11.22 -8.47 -6.41
CA GLN A 89 -10.62 -9.62 -5.71
C GLN A 89 -9.64 -9.14 -4.65
N ASN A 90 -9.97 -8.05 -3.94
CA ASN A 90 -9.06 -7.43 -2.98
C ASN A 90 -8.88 -8.37 -1.78
N ALA A 91 -7.67 -8.43 -1.24
CA ALA A 91 -7.36 -9.26 -0.08
C ALA A 91 -6.08 -8.78 0.61
N ILE A 92 -5.86 -9.31 1.81
CA ILE A 92 -4.53 -9.36 2.39
C ILE A 92 -3.93 -10.74 2.07
N VAL A 93 -2.71 -10.77 1.55
CA VAL A 93 -1.94 -12.01 1.37
C VAL A 93 -1.03 -12.17 2.58
N VAL A 94 -1.09 -13.34 3.20
CA VAL A 94 -0.20 -13.76 4.29
C VAL A 94 0.86 -14.68 3.69
N LEU A 95 2.13 -14.40 3.97
CA LEU A 95 3.27 -15.21 3.57
C LEU A 95 4.03 -15.64 4.82
N ASN A 96 4.14 -16.95 5.04
CA ASN A 96 5.08 -17.50 6.01
C ASN A 96 6.49 -17.46 5.42
N LEU A 97 7.38 -16.67 6.04
CA LEU A 97 8.75 -16.49 5.59
C LEU A 97 9.63 -17.70 5.89
N PHE A 98 9.23 -18.58 6.83
CA PHE A 98 9.97 -19.79 7.14
C PHE A 98 9.94 -20.77 5.97
N ASP A 99 8.76 -21.21 5.55
CA ASP A 99 8.56 -22.27 4.54
C ASP A 99 8.11 -21.74 3.16
N GLY A 100 7.66 -20.48 3.07
CA GLY A 100 7.13 -19.89 1.85
C GLY A 100 5.64 -20.18 1.59
N THR A 101 4.95 -20.85 2.51
CA THR A 101 3.51 -21.07 2.42
C THR A 101 2.79 -19.72 2.41
N SER A 102 1.82 -19.56 1.51
CA SER A 102 1.04 -18.32 1.39
C SER A 102 -0.43 -18.58 1.14
N TYR A 103 -1.27 -17.65 1.59
CA TYR A 103 -2.73 -17.72 1.50
C TYR A 103 -3.34 -16.31 1.53
N ARG A 104 -4.63 -16.22 1.15
CA ARG A 104 -5.41 -14.98 1.11
C ARG A 104 -6.37 -14.95 2.29
N VAL A 105 -6.48 -13.80 2.93
CA VAL A 105 -7.45 -13.52 4.01
C VAL A 105 -8.22 -12.24 3.69
N LEU A 106 -9.38 -12.05 4.33
CA LEU A 106 -10.26 -10.89 4.10
C LEU A 106 -10.68 -10.71 2.63
N MET A 107 -10.69 -11.79 1.84
CA MET A 107 -11.00 -11.71 0.41
C MET A 107 -12.40 -11.12 0.21
N ASN A 108 -12.47 -9.99 -0.48
CA ASN A 108 -13.69 -9.23 -0.74
C ASN A 108 -14.47 -8.79 0.50
N ASP A 109 -13.82 -8.78 1.67
CA ASP A 109 -14.40 -8.15 2.85
C ASP A 109 -14.57 -6.65 2.62
N VAL A 110 -15.61 -6.05 3.20
CA VAL A 110 -15.91 -4.62 3.02
C VAL A 110 -14.74 -3.72 3.41
N SER A 111 -13.88 -4.14 4.35
CA SER A 111 -12.71 -3.40 4.82
C SER A 111 -11.55 -3.32 3.83
N VAL A 112 -11.49 -4.23 2.84
CA VAL A 112 -10.44 -4.23 1.79
C VAL A 112 -10.97 -3.76 0.44
N MET A 113 -12.27 -3.52 0.36
CA MET A 113 -12.96 -3.12 -0.86
C MET A 113 -13.07 -1.60 -0.96
N ILE A 114 -13.16 -1.12 -2.19
CA ILE A 114 -13.44 0.29 -2.47
C ILE A 114 -14.80 0.71 -1.92
N GLU A 115 -14.88 1.94 -1.42
CA GLU A 115 -16.15 2.52 -1.00
C GLU A 115 -17.10 2.79 -2.19
N PRO A 116 -18.39 2.43 -2.07
CA PRO A 116 -19.37 2.75 -3.10
C PRO A 116 -19.41 4.25 -3.40
N GLY A 117 -19.22 4.60 -4.67
CA GLY A 117 -19.24 6.00 -5.11
C GLY A 117 -18.00 6.82 -4.72
N PHE A 118 -16.90 6.18 -4.31
CA PHE A 118 -15.67 6.88 -3.95
C PHE A 118 -15.16 7.77 -5.09
N VAL A 119 -14.99 9.06 -4.79
CA VAL A 119 -14.32 10.04 -5.65
C VAL A 119 -13.26 10.77 -4.82
N PRO A 120 -11.97 10.64 -5.14
CA PRO A 120 -10.92 11.40 -4.49
C PRO A 120 -10.79 12.80 -5.12
N PHE A 121 -10.36 13.76 -4.31
CA PHE A 121 -10.10 15.13 -4.73
C PHE A 121 -8.66 15.53 -4.39
N ILE A 122 -8.00 16.23 -5.30
CA ILE A 122 -6.72 16.90 -5.03
C ILE A 122 -6.82 18.32 -5.54
N TYR A 123 -6.45 19.30 -4.71
CA TYR A 123 -6.62 20.74 -4.96
C TYR A 123 -8.04 21.12 -5.44
N GLY A 124 -9.05 20.43 -4.92
CA GLY A 124 -10.46 20.63 -5.30
C GLY A 124 -10.88 20.01 -6.64
N ALA A 125 -9.98 19.38 -7.39
CA ALA A 125 -10.33 18.67 -8.62
C ALA A 125 -10.67 17.19 -8.36
N PRO A 126 -11.81 16.68 -8.86
CA PRO A 126 -12.15 15.26 -8.73
C PRO A 126 -11.23 14.43 -9.64
N LEU A 127 -10.87 13.22 -9.21
CA LEU A 127 -10.04 12.33 -10.03
C LEU A 127 -10.83 11.11 -10.51
N TYR A 128 -10.79 10.90 -11.81
CA TYR A 128 -11.35 9.74 -12.51
C TYR A 128 -10.25 8.99 -13.26
N GLN A 129 -10.40 7.68 -13.41
CA GLN A 129 -9.54 6.85 -14.23
C GLN A 129 -9.95 6.99 -15.70
N VAL A 130 -8.99 7.32 -16.58
CA VAL A 130 -9.19 7.27 -18.04
C VAL A 130 -9.33 5.81 -18.48
N LEU A 131 -10.32 5.53 -19.32
CA LEU A 131 -10.64 4.19 -19.81
C LEU A 131 -10.13 3.98 -21.23
N TYR A 132 -9.41 2.88 -21.42
CA TYR A 132 -8.78 2.49 -22.68
C TYR A 132 -9.40 1.20 -23.20
N SER A 133 -9.67 1.14 -24.50
CA SER A 133 -10.08 -0.08 -25.20
C SER A 133 -8.93 -1.10 -25.20
N PRO A 134 -9.19 -2.37 -25.52
CA PRO A 134 -8.11 -3.35 -25.72
C PRO A 134 -7.08 -2.93 -26.79
N SER A 135 -7.48 -2.09 -27.76
CA SER A 135 -6.60 -1.50 -28.77
C SER A 135 -5.83 -0.26 -28.30
N GLY A 136 -5.99 0.16 -27.04
CA GLY A 136 -5.31 1.32 -26.46
C GLY A 136 -5.96 2.68 -26.77
N GLN A 137 -7.13 2.69 -27.40
CA GLN A 137 -7.87 3.93 -27.67
C GLN A 137 -8.66 4.37 -26.45
N ILE A 138 -8.59 5.66 -26.11
CA ILE A 138 -9.43 6.23 -25.06
C ILE A 138 -10.89 6.21 -25.52
N TYR A 139 -11.77 5.63 -24.70
CA TYR A 139 -13.21 5.64 -24.94
C TYR A 139 -14.02 6.34 -23.85
N GLY A 140 -13.39 6.74 -22.74
CA GLY A 140 -14.07 7.46 -21.67
C GLY A 140 -13.25 7.59 -20.40
N TYR A 141 -13.95 7.77 -19.28
CA TYR A 141 -13.40 7.82 -17.93
C TYR A 141 -14.40 7.19 -16.94
N GLY A 142 -13.93 6.79 -15.77
CA GLY A 142 -14.76 6.22 -14.71
C GLY A 142 -14.12 6.36 -13.33
N ASN A 143 -14.77 5.84 -12.29
CA ASN A 143 -14.22 5.89 -10.94
C ASN A 143 -12.90 5.11 -10.85
N ILE A 144 -11.96 5.63 -10.07
CA ILE A 144 -10.72 4.93 -9.70
C ILE A 144 -11.10 3.71 -8.86
N LYS A 145 -10.55 2.53 -9.16
CA LYS A 145 -10.89 1.26 -8.50
C LYS A 145 -9.73 0.72 -7.68
N ASN A 146 -9.39 1.43 -6.61
CA ASN A 146 -8.31 1.07 -5.71
C ASN A 146 -8.89 0.62 -4.36
N GLY A 147 -8.95 -0.68 -4.06
CA GLY A 147 -9.21 -1.13 -2.69
C GLY A 147 -7.96 -1.06 -1.83
N VAL A 148 -7.71 -2.08 -1.00
CA VAL A 148 -6.59 -2.11 -0.06
C VAL A 148 -5.25 -1.96 -0.77
N SER A 149 -4.43 -0.99 -0.34
CA SER A 149 -3.15 -0.69 -0.97
C SER A 149 -1.99 -0.45 -0.01
N GLY A 150 -2.26 -0.32 1.29
CA GLY A 150 -1.26 0.00 2.31
C GLY A 150 -1.43 -0.89 3.52
N VAL A 151 -0.31 -1.38 4.05
CA VAL A 151 -0.25 -2.24 5.24
C VAL A 151 0.89 -1.85 6.15
N THR A 152 0.66 -1.89 7.45
CA THR A 152 1.73 -1.70 8.45
C THR A 152 1.42 -2.44 9.75
N LEU A 153 2.42 -2.60 10.61
CA LEU A 153 2.29 -3.37 11.86
C LEU A 153 2.45 -2.47 13.08
N SER A 154 1.77 -2.82 14.17
CA SER A 154 2.10 -2.30 15.49
C SER A 154 3.54 -2.67 15.89
N PRO A 155 4.16 -1.93 16.85
CA PRO A 155 5.51 -2.22 17.33
C PRO A 155 5.72 -3.62 17.89
N ASP A 156 4.68 -4.20 18.48
CA ASP A 156 4.65 -5.55 19.04
C ASP A 156 4.33 -6.64 18.01
N MET A 157 4.09 -6.27 16.75
CA MET A 157 3.68 -7.17 15.66
C MET A 157 2.33 -7.87 15.87
N GLU A 158 1.54 -7.47 16.88
CA GLU A 158 0.26 -8.12 17.21
C GLU A 158 -0.95 -7.55 16.46
N THR A 159 -0.80 -6.40 15.79
CA THR A 159 -1.86 -5.74 15.03
C THR A 159 -1.39 -5.37 13.63
N LEU A 160 -2.13 -5.83 12.62
CA LEU A 160 -2.00 -5.36 11.24
C LEU A 160 -2.95 -4.20 11.04
N TYR A 161 -2.41 -3.05 10.62
CA TYR A 161 -3.17 -1.91 10.13
C TYR A 161 -3.18 -1.92 8.61
N TYR A 162 -4.30 -1.54 8.02
CA TYR A 162 -4.43 -1.46 6.57
C TYR A 162 -5.45 -0.43 6.11
N SER A 163 -5.24 0.06 4.89
CA SER A 163 -6.17 0.93 4.17
C SER A 163 -5.87 0.93 2.67
N GLY A 164 -6.56 1.78 1.92
CA GLY A 164 -6.56 1.78 0.46
C GLY A 164 -6.80 3.16 -0.14
N GLY A 165 -6.35 3.35 -1.38
CA GLY A 165 -6.55 4.61 -2.11
C GLY A 165 -8.02 4.95 -2.36
N GLY A 166 -8.91 3.96 -2.35
CA GLY A 166 -10.37 4.09 -2.45
C GLY A 166 -11.12 3.73 -1.16
N ILE A 167 -10.42 3.72 -0.03
CA ILE A 167 -10.96 3.40 1.29
C ILE A 167 -10.80 4.64 2.18
N ARG A 168 -11.87 5.13 2.83
CA ARG A 168 -11.81 6.29 3.72
C ARG A 168 -11.49 5.94 5.15
N PHE A 169 -11.41 4.66 5.50
CA PHE A 169 -11.21 4.23 6.88
C PHE A 169 -9.85 3.57 7.08
N LEU A 170 -9.29 3.74 8.28
CA LEU A 170 -8.20 2.92 8.79
C LEU A 170 -8.78 1.69 9.45
N TYR A 171 -8.36 0.50 9.02
CA TYR A 171 -8.77 -0.75 9.62
C TYR A 171 -7.60 -1.41 10.34
N CYS A 172 -7.92 -2.26 11.31
CA CYS A 172 -6.95 -3.18 11.88
C CYS A 172 -7.52 -4.56 12.17
N VAL A 173 -6.63 -5.54 12.30
CA VAL A 173 -6.95 -6.94 12.65
C VAL A 173 -5.78 -7.57 13.44
N PRO A 174 -6.04 -8.41 14.46
CA PRO A 174 -4.99 -9.13 15.17
C PRO A 174 -4.21 -10.07 14.27
N THR A 175 -2.89 -9.99 14.28
CA THR A 175 -2.02 -10.80 13.43
C THR A 175 -2.03 -12.28 13.81
N GLN A 176 -2.26 -12.62 15.08
CA GLN A 176 -2.39 -14.02 15.52
C GLN A 176 -3.46 -14.78 14.72
N LEU A 177 -4.60 -14.14 14.44
CA LEU A 177 -5.67 -14.73 13.64
C LEU A 177 -5.23 -14.97 12.20
N LEU A 178 -4.39 -14.06 11.67
CA LEU A 178 -3.87 -14.14 10.31
C LEU A 178 -2.75 -15.16 10.15
N ARG A 179 -1.91 -15.38 11.17
CA ARG A 179 -0.77 -16.32 11.14
C ARG A 179 -1.21 -17.78 11.13
N ASN A 180 -2.38 -18.07 11.70
CA ASN A 180 -2.97 -19.41 11.69
C ASN A 180 -3.89 -19.59 10.48
N ASN A 181 -3.41 -20.32 9.47
CA ASN A 181 -4.19 -20.61 8.24
C ASN A 181 -5.45 -21.46 8.49
N ASN A 182 -5.63 -22.02 9.69
CA ASN A 182 -6.84 -22.74 10.08
C ASN A 182 -7.89 -21.85 10.74
N THR A 183 -7.59 -20.56 10.98
CA THR A 183 -8.58 -19.63 11.54
C THR A 183 -9.75 -19.47 10.57
N PRO A 184 -11.01 -19.66 11.02
CA PRO A 184 -12.17 -19.46 10.16
C PRO A 184 -12.23 -18.02 9.61
N PRO A 185 -12.53 -17.83 8.31
CA PRO A 185 -12.64 -16.49 7.73
C PRO A 185 -13.61 -15.56 8.48
N SER A 186 -14.71 -16.10 9.01
CA SER A 186 -15.70 -15.35 9.79
C SER A 186 -15.13 -14.81 11.11
N GLU A 187 -14.19 -15.52 11.72
CA GLU A 187 -13.51 -15.06 12.94
C GLU A 187 -12.57 -13.90 12.63
N ILE A 188 -11.82 -13.98 11.52
CA ILE A 188 -10.97 -12.88 11.05
C ILE A 188 -11.81 -11.64 10.76
N VAL A 189 -12.91 -11.78 10.02
CA VAL A 189 -13.83 -10.68 9.68
C VAL A 189 -14.42 -10.05 10.94
N SER A 190 -14.86 -10.87 11.90
CA SER A 190 -15.44 -10.37 13.15
C SER A 190 -14.43 -9.64 14.05
N ALA A 191 -13.14 -9.89 13.87
CA ALA A 191 -12.06 -9.22 14.59
C ALA A 191 -11.58 -7.93 13.91
N VAL A 192 -12.06 -7.62 12.69
CA VAL A 192 -11.73 -6.37 12.01
C VAL A 192 -12.34 -5.19 12.77
N ARG A 193 -11.50 -4.18 13.04
CA ARG A 193 -11.91 -2.93 13.67
C ARG A 193 -11.72 -1.76 12.72
N ASN A 194 -12.74 -0.91 12.62
CA ASN A 194 -12.64 0.40 11.99
C ASN A 194 -12.14 1.42 13.03
N LEU A 195 -11.04 2.09 12.74
CA LEU A 195 -10.37 3.05 13.63
C LEU A 195 -10.71 4.52 13.31
N GLY A 196 -11.62 4.74 12.36
CA GLY A 196 -12.06 6.07 11.96
C GLY A 196 -11.58 6.45 10.57
N GLN A 197 -11.99 7.64 10.15
CA GLN A 197 -11.69 8.14 8.82
C GLN A 197 -10.23 8.58 8.68
N GLN A 198 -9.75 8.49 7.45
CA GLN A 198 -8.45 8.94 7.01
C GLN A 198 -8.50 9.71 5.69
N GLY A 199 -7.40 10.39 5.40
CA GLY A 199 -7.10 10.98 4.12
C GLY A 199 -7.05 10.02 2.93
N VAL A 200 -6.84 10.58 1.73
CA VAL A 200 -6.72 9.82 0.48
C VAL A 200 -5.26 9.64 0.11
N SER A 201 -4.75 8.41 0.07
CA SER A 201 -3.50 8.06 -0.64
C SER A 201 -3.29 6.55 -0.69
N GLY A 202 -3.76 5.84 0.35
CA GLY A 202 -3.61 4.40 0.47
C GLY A 202 -2.20 3.94 0.83
N VAL A 203 -1.30 4.85 1.25
CA VAL A 203 0.02 4.50 1.82
C VAL A 203 0.04 4.80 3.31
N ILE A 204 0.51 3.85 4.11
CA ILE A 204 0.56 3.94 5.57
C ILE A 204 1.88 3.38 6.12
N THR A 205 2.27 3.84 7.30
CA THR A 205 3.40 3.27 8.05
C THR A 205 3.24 3.54 9.54
N ALA A 206 3.87 2.74 10.40
CA ALA A 206 3.79 2.91 11.85
C ALA A 206 5.18 3.07 12.49
N ASP A 207 5.27 3.97 13.48
CA ASP A 207 6.47 4.20 14.29
C ASP A 207 6.55 3.26 15.50
N SER A 208 7.68 3.31 16.21
CA SER A 208 7.95 2.52 17.42
C SER A 208 7.08 2.88 18.63
N GLN A 209 6.35 3.99 18.59
CA GLN A 209 5.38 4.37 19.62
C GLN A 209 3.94 3.97 19.26
N GLY A 210 3.75 3.31 18.11
CA GLY A 210 2.46 2.84 17.64
C GLY A 210 1.62 3.90 16.92
N ASN A 211 2.18 5.07 16.59
CA ASN A 211 1.47 6.03 15.76
C ASN A 211 1.44 5.54 14.31
N VAL A 212 0.28 5.61 13.66
CA VAL A 212 0.09 5.22 12.25
C VAL A 212 0.01 6.47 11.39
N TYR A 213 1.00 6.66 10.53
CA TYR A 213 1.09 7.77 9.58
C TYR A 213 0.48 7.36 8.26
N GLN A 214 -0.27 8.27 7.65
CA GLN A 214 -1.01 8.04 6.41
C GLN A 214 -0.96 9.27 5.52
N GLY A 215 -0.80 9.08 4.21
CA GLY A 215 -0.87 10.21 3.28
C GLY A 215 -2.31 10.73 3.14
N ASN A 216 -2.49 12.05 3.21
CA ASN A 216 -3.74 12.71 2.92
C ASN A 216 -3.58 13.69 1.77
N SER A 217 -3.84 13.21 0.56
CA SER A 217 -3.79 13.99 -0.68
C SER A 217 -4.89 15.05 -0.80
N VAL A 218 -5.99 14.90 -0.05
CA VAL A 218 -7.06 15.91 -0.02
C VAL A 218 -6.64 17.13 0.82
N ASN A 219 -5.70 16.94 1.74
CA ASN A 219 -5.22 17.94 2.69
C ASN A 219 -3.72 18.21 2.53
N ASP A 220 -3.16 17.98 1.33
CA ASP A 220 -1.76 18.22 0.97
C ASP A 220 -0.76 17.83 2.07
N GLY A 221 -0.85 16.61 2.60
CA GLY A 221 -0.14 16.31 3.82
C GLY A 221 -0.11 14.86 4.26
N ILE A 222 0.35 14.68 5.49
CA ILE A 222 0.37 13.40 6.22
C ILE A 222 -0.45 13.61 7.49
N GLU A 223 -1.30 12.65 7.78
CA GLU A 223 -2.01 12.54 9.04
C GLU A 223 -1.40 11.44 9.89
N VAL A 224 -1.67 11.51 11.19
CA VAL A 224 -1.23 10.51 12.15
C VAL A 224 -2.41 10.10 13.03
N TYR A 225 -2.66 8.79 13.09
CA TYR A 225 -3.56 8.16 14.04
C TYR A 225 -2.76 7.70 15.26
N ASN A 226 -3.13 8.18 16.44
CA ASN A 226 -2.49 7.78 17.68
C ASN A 226 -3.27 6.65 18.35
N VAL A 227 -2.66 5.47 18.48
CA VAL A 227 -3.32 4.27 18.99
C VAL A 227 -3.72 4.36 20.47
N THR A 228 -3.02 5.17 21.27
CA THR A 228 -3.30 5.34 22.70
C THR A 228 -4.54 6.19 22.95
N THR A 229 -4.71 7.26 22.17
CA THR A 229 -5.81 8.22 22.32
C THR A 229 -6.99 7.92 21.40
N GLY A 230 -6.75 7.20 20.30
CA GLY A 230 -7.75 6.94 19.27
C GLY A 230 -8.03 8.15 18.36
N TYR A 231 -7.18 9.17 18.38
CA TYR A 231 -7.39 10.40 17.60
C TYR A 231 -6.48 10.48 16.38
N THR A 232 -7.06 10.96 15.28
CA THR A 232 -6.35 11.35 14.06
C THR A 232 -6.11 12.86 14.07
N ARG A 233 -4.89 13.29 13.73
CA ARG A 233 -4.54 14.70 13.56
C ARG A 233 -3.65 14.91 12.34
N ASN A 234 -3.58 16.14 11.84
CA ASN A 234 -2.57 16.50 10.85
C ASN A 234 -1.16 16.40 11.48
N PHE A 235 -0.24 15.78 10.76
CA PHE A 235 1.17 15.67 11.14
C PHE A 235 2.02 16.70 10.40
N VAL A 236 1.87 16.76 9.07
CA VAL A 236 2.47 17.81 8.24
C VAL A 236 1.51 18.17 7.11
N HIS A 237 1.47 19.46 6.78
CA HIS A 237 0.76 20.00 5.64
C HIS A 237 1.71 20.93 4.88
N ASP A 238 1.79 20.74 3.56
CA ASP A 238 2.50 21.63 2.67
C ASP A 238 1.91 21.46 1.26
N PRO A 239 1.57 22.56 0.55
CA PRO A 239 0.96 22.48 -0.78
C PRO A 239 1.75 21.64 -1.79
N ARG A 240 3.04 21.37 -1.58
CA ARG A 240 3.85 20.50 -2.44
C ARG A 240 3.53 19.02 -2.26
N ILE A 241 2.82 18.61 -1.21
CA ILE A 241 2.50 17.22 -0.85
C ILE A 241 1.15 16.80 -1.46
N ASN A 242 1.00 16.95 -2.78
CA ASN A 242 -0.27 16.60 -3.46
C ASN A 242 -0.64 15.12 -3.38
N PHE A 243 0.31 14.22 -3.61
CA PHE A 243 0.04 12.79 -3.66
C PHE A 243 1.28 12.00 -3.26
N ILE A 244 1.19 11.35 -2.11
CA ILE A 244 2.26 10.53 -1.56
C ILE A 244 2.17 9.14 -2.17
N SER A 245 3.26 8.69 -2.80
CA SER A 245 3.29 7.37 -3.45
C SER A 245 3.98 6.28 -2.65
N ARG A 246 4.89 6.67 -1.75
CA ARG A 246 5.57 5.80 -0.79
C ARG A 246 5.84 6.60 0.47
N LEU A 247 5.73 5.92 1.62
CA LEU A 247 5.90 6.46 2.95
C LEU A 247 6.65 5.42 3.79
N ILE A 248 7.81 5.78 4.34
CA ILE A 248 8.63 4.87 5.14
C ILE A 248 9.28 5.59 6.31
N ILE A 249 9.35 4.94 7.46
CA ILE A 249 10.16 5.39 8.58
C ILE A 249 11.51 4.71 8.52
N ALA A 250 12.58 5.48 8.67
CA ALA A 250 13.92 4.94 8.75
C ALA A 250 14.43 4.91 10.21
N ALA A 251 15.48 4.14 10.44
CA ALA A 251 16.10 3.99 11.76
C ALA A 251 16.71 5.30 12.31
N ASP A 252 16.93 6.30 11.46
CA ASP A 252 17.43 7.64 11.84
C ASP A 252 16.35 8.53 12.49
N GLY A 253 15.13 8.02 12.68
CA GLY A 253 14.01 8.76 13.28
C GLY A 253 13.35 9.75 12.32
N TYR A 254 13.53 9.58 11.01
CA TYR A 254 12.83 10.36 9.99
C TYR A 254 11.78 9.54 9.25
N LEU A 255 10.68 10.20 8.92
CA LEU A 255 9.66 9.75 7.98
C LEU A 255 10.04 10.28 6.59
N TYR A 256 10.38 9.38 5.68
CA TYR A 256 10.69 9.65 4.29
C TYR A 256 9.49 9.37 3.40
N PHE A 257 9.25 10.24 2.42
CA PHE A 257 8.14 10.06 1.49
C PHE A 257 8.39 10.69 0.13
N THR A 258 7.74 10.16 -0.90
CA THR A 258 7.87 10.64 -2.28
C THR A 258 6.56 11.21 -2.79
N VAL A 259 6.66 12.32 -3.52
CA VAL A 259 5.53 12.99 -4.18
C VAL A 259 5.69 12.85 -5.69
N THR A 260 4.74 12.14 -6.32
CA THR A 260 4.85 11.71 -7.74
C THR A 260 3.85 12.37 -8.67
N GLN A 261 2.99 13.25 -8.16
CA GLN A 261 1.96 13.92 -8.95
C GLN A 261 1.02 12.92 -9.66
N PHE A 262 0.59 11.87 -8.95
CA PHE A 262 -0.32 10.83 -9.48
C PHE A 262 -1.56 11.42 -10.17
N HIS A 263 -2.14 12.47 -9.59
CA HIS A 263 -3.30 13.18 -10.15
C HIS A 263 -3.07 13.86 -11.50
N LEU A 264 -1.81 13.99 -11.94
CA LEU A 264 -1.42 14.58 -13.22
C LEU A 264 -1.02 13.53 -14.26
N LEU A 265 -1.12 12.24 -13.93
CA LEU A 265 -0.86 11.15 -14.88
C LEU A 265 -1.84 11.21 -16.07
N PRO A 266 -1.42 10.79 -17.28
CA PRO A 266 -2.31 10.70 -18.44
C PRO A 266 -3.49 9.75 -18.20
N SER A 267 -3.32 8.75 -17.33
CA SER A 267 -4.36 7.81 -16.93
C SER A 267 -5.38 8.40 -15.96
N ILE A 268 -5.19 9.62 -15.47
CA ILE A 268 -6.06 10.29 -14.51
C ILE A 268 -6.70 11.53 -15.16
N TYR A 269 -8.02 11.62 -15.08
CA TYR A 269 -8.81 12.73 -15.56
C TYR A 269 -9.31 13.57 -14.39
N GLN A 270 -9.06 14.88 -14.44
CA GLN A 270 -9.38 15.81 -13.35
C GLN A 270 -10.77 16.48 -13.49
N GLY A 271 -11.63 15.94 -14.37
CA GLY A 271 -12.93 16.55 -14.68
C GLY A 271 -12.88 17.66 -15.73
N PHE A 272 -11.69 18.04 -16.24
CA PHE A 272 -11.53 19.05 -17.28
C PHE A 272 -10.31 18.80 -18.18
N GLY A 273 -10.36 19.40 -19.38
CA GLY A 273 -9.31 19.30 -20.39
C GLY A 273 -9.33 17.96 -21.13
N GLU A 274 -8.21 17.65 -21.79
CA GLU A 274 -8.08 16.47 -22.63
C GLU A 274 -7.83 15.19 -21.80
N LEU A 275 -8.49 14.09 -22.17
CA LEU A 275 -8.21 12.76 -21.62
C LEU A 275 -6.84 12.26 -22.11
N GLY A 276 -6.12 11.48 -21.31
CA GLY A 276 -4.84 10.89 -21.75
C GLY A 276 -3.65 11.85 -21.75
N LYS A 277 -3.82 13.11 -21.37
CA LYS A 277 -2.75 14.10 -21.34
C LYS A 277 -1.91 13.98 -20.07
N ASP A 278 -0.60 13.77 -20.22
CA ASP A 278 0.35 13.87 -19.11
C ASP A 278 0.53 15.34 -18.72
N ARG A 279 0.23 15.66 -17.46
CA ARG A 279 0.28 17.01 -16.89
C ARG A 279 1.41 17.16 -15.87
N ARG A 280 2.20 16.10 -15.63
CA ARG A 280 3.26 16.10 -14.62
C ARG A 280 4.39 17.05 -15.01
N GLN A 281 5.00 17.67 -14.02
CA GLN A 281 6.18 18.51 -14.20
C GLN A 281 7.35 17.96 -13.38
N LYS A 282 8.49 17.77 -14.04
CA LYS A 282 9.72 17.31 -13.38
C LYS A 282 10.49 18.52 -12.82
N PRO A 283 11.28 18.34 -11.76
CA PRO A 283 11.60 17.08 -11.07
C PRO A 283 10.49 16.59 -10.12
N TYR A 284 10.48 15.28 -9.84
CA TYR A 284 9.76 14.72 -8.69
C TYR A 284 10.55 14.97 -7.41
N VAL A 285 9.87 14.92 -6.26
CA VAL A 285 10.49 15.29 -4.97
C VAL A 285 10.34 14.16 -3.96
N ALA A 286 11.43 13.91 -3.22
CA ALA A 286 11.42 13.13 -1.99
C ALA A 286 11.61 14.09 -0.81
N PHE A 287 10.81 13.92 0.22
CA PHE A 287 10.86 14.70 1.44
C PHE A 287 11.23 13.80 2.61
N ARG A 288 11.70 14.44 3.69
CA ARG A 288 11.77 13.81 5.00
C ARG A 288 11.34 14.79 6.07
N ILE A 289 10.77 14.27 7.15
CA ILE A 289 10.41 15.02 8.35
C ILE A 289 10.82 14.21 9.58
N ARG A 290 11.31 14.89 10.61
CA ARG A 290 11.71 14.22 11.85
C ARG A 290 10.48 13.76 12.62
N LEU A 291 10.50 12.54 13.12
CA LEU A 291 9.44 12.03 13.98
C LEU A 291 9.46 12.73 15.35
N PRO A 292 8.30 12.92 15.98
CA PRO A 292 8.21 13.51 17.31
C PRO A 292 8.73 12.55 18.39
N ASP A 293 9.05 13.10 19.56
CA ASP A 293 9.25 12.35 20.82
C ASP A 293 10.28 11.20 20.74
N GLY A 294 11.24 11.30 19.82
CA GLY A 294 12.27 10.27 19.63
C GLY A 294 11.77 8.98 19.00
N ALA A 295 10.59 8.98 18.38
CA ALA A 295 10.08 7.81 17.67
C ALA A 295 10.97 7.41 16.48
N THR A 296 11.01 6.10 16.20
CA THR A 296 11.87 5.46 15.21
C THR A 296 11.08 4.42 14.41
N LEU A 297 11.77 3.70 13.53
CA LEU A 297 11.20 2.51 12.89
C LEU A 297 10.79 1.49 13.96
N ARG A 298 9.61 0.88 13.80
CA ARG A 298 9.12 -0.20 14.66
C ARG A 298 10.06 -1.42 14.67
N GLY A 299 10.11 -2.12 15.79
CA GLY A 299 10.89 -3.37 15.91
C GLY A 299 12.41 -3.21 15.84
N THR A 300 12.93 -1.99 16.03
CA THR A 300 14.36 -1.70 16.22
C THR A 300 14.76 -1.78 17.69
#